data_AF-A0A377AAF6-F1
#
_entry.id   AF-A0A377AAF6-F1
#
_cell.length_a   1.000
_cell.length_b   1.000
_cell.length_c   1.000
_cell.angle_alpha   90.00
_cell.angle_beta   90.00
_cell.angle_gamma   90.00
#
_symmetry.space_group_name_H-M   'P 1'
#
loop_
_entity.id
_entity.type
_entity.pdbx_description
1 polymer ?
#
loop_
_entity_poly.entity_id
_entity_poly.type
_entity_poly.pdbx_seq_one_letter_code
_entity_poly.pdbx_strand_id
1 'polypeptide(L)'
;MIPAISCTPTHGLALKVRTGKRINVRDFIQHNYTPYEGDESFLAEATPATTELWEKVMEGIRIENATHAPVDFDTNIATTITAHDAGYINQPLEKIVGLQTDAPLKRALHPFGGINMIKSSFHAYGREMDSGI
;
A
#
# COMPACT_ATOMS: atom_id res chain seq x y z
N MET A 1 -31.15 -3.39 7.22
CA MET A 1 -30.78 -4.81 6.98
C MET A 1 -30.12 -4.86 5.61
N ILE A 2 -28.79 -4.84 5.56
CA ILE A 2 -28.02 -4.80 4.30
C ILE A 2 -27.88 -6.26 3.82
N PRO A 3 -28.28 -6.61 2.60
CA PRO A 3 -28.19 -7.99 2.12
C PRO A 3 -26.72 -8.38 1.94
N ALA A 4 -26.35 -9.55 2.44
CA ALA A 4 -25.03 -10.12 2.24
C ALA A 4 -24.85 -10.48 0.76
N ILE A 5 -23.90 -9.82 0.10
CA ILE A 5 -23.41 -10.20 -1.22
C ILE A 5 -22.60 -11.49 -1.02
N SER A 6 -23.24 -12.65 -1.20
CA SER A 6 -22.62 -13.98 -1.08
C SER A 6 -22.98 -14.82 -2.30
N CYS A 7 -22.31 -14.52 -3.40
CA CYS A 7 -22.19 -15.31 -4.64
C CYS A 7 -21.26 -14.47 -5.53
N THR A 8 -20.05 -14.82 -5.95
CA THR A 8 -19.42 -16.10 -6.32
C THR A 8 -17.87 -16.02 -6.18
N PRO A 9 -17.26 -16.01 -4.98
CA PRO A 9 -15.79 -15.96 -4.86
C PRO A 9 -15.13 -17.34 -4.62
N THR A 10 -15.90 -18.40 -4.36
CA THR A 10 -15.36 -19.68 -3.86
C THR A 10 -15.55 -20.87 -4.81
N HIS A 11 -15.67 -20.62 -6.11
CA HIS A 11 -15.82 -21.69 -7.09
C HIS A 11 -14.54 -22.54 -7.15
N GLY A 12 -14.64 -23.85 -6.87
CA GLY A 12 -13.49 -24.78 -6.87
C GLY A 12 -12.69 -24.88 -5.56
N LEU A 13 -12.94 -24.00 -4.59
CA LEU A 13 -12.44 -24.20 -3.22
C LEU A 13 -13.24 -25.34 -2.57
N ALA A 14 -12.60 -26.11 -1.70
CA ALA A 14 -13.25 -27.25 -1.06
C ALA A 14 -14.56 -26.77 -0.41
N LEU A 15 -15.69 -27.26 -0.93
CA LEU A 15 -17.07 -27.06 -0.46
C LEU A 15 -17.28 -27.34 1.05
N LYS A 16 -16.24 -27.76 1.77
CA LYS A 16 -16.24 -28.07 3.20
C LYS A 16 -16.09 -26.86 4.11
N VAL A 17 -15.53 -25.75 3.66
CA VAL A 17 -15.58 -24.51 4.43
C VAL A 17 -16.60 -23.60 3.78
N ARG A 18 -17.88 -23.95 3.98
CA ARG A 18 -18.90 -22.90 4.18
C ARG A 18 -18.21 -21.92 5.14
N THR A 19 -18.09 -20.65 4.79
CA THR A 19 -17.76 -19.57 5.74
C THR A 19 -18.89 -19.49 6.75
N GLY A 20 -18.98 -20.53 7.58
CA GLY A 20 -20.08 -20.82 8.47
C GLY A 20 -19.94 -19.87 9.64
N LYS A 21 -20.80 -18.87 9.68
CA LYS A 21 -21.18 -18.09 10.86
C LYS A 21 -20.08 -17.24 11.55
N ARG A 22 -18.77 -17.40 11.27
CA ARG A 22 -17.69 -16.62 11.91
C ARG A 22 -16.48 -16.40 10.99
N ILE A 23 -15.77 -15.30 11.21
CA ILE A 23 -14.52 -14.96 10.53
C ILE A 23 -13.38 -15.81 11.10
N ASN A 24 -12.75 -16.66 10.27
CA ASN A 24 -11.60 -17.48 10.65
C ASN A 24 -10.65 -17.73 9.46
N VAL A 25 -9.63 -16.88 9.32
CA VAL A 25 -8.65 -16.96 8.21
C VAL A 25 -7.74 -18.19 8.33
N ARG A 26 -7.43 -18.63 9.54
CA ARG A 26 -6.56 -19.80 9.77
C ARG A 26 -7.17 -21.09 9.22
N ASP A 27 -8.45 -21.31 9.54
CA ASP A 27 -9.19 -22.50 9.08
C ASP A 27 -9.29 -22.53 7.56
N PHE A 28 -9.55 -21.38 6.94
CA PHE A 28 -9.56 -21.23 5.49
C PHE A 28 -8.23 -21.64 4.86
N ILE A 29 -7.10 -21.13 5.37
CA ILE A 29 -5.78 -21.45 4.83
C ILE A 29 -5.53 -22.96 4.95
N GLN A 30 -5.68 -23.54 6.14
CA GLN A 30 -5.38 -24.96 6.40
C GLN A 30 -6.14 -25.93 5.49
N HIS A 31 -7.36 -25.58 5.07
CA HIS A 31 -8.19 -26.44 4.22
C HIS A 31 -8.00 -26.22 2.72
N ASN A 32 -7.36 -25.13 2.29
CA ASN A 32 -7.34 -24.72 0.88
C ASN A 32 -5.95 -24.45 0.30
N TYR A 33 -4.90 -24.41 1.10
CA TYR A 33 -3.53 -24.30 0.58
C TYR A 33 -3.02 -25.65 0.08
N THR A 34 -2.18 -25.61 -0.97
CA THR A 34 -1.44 -26.78 -1.45
C THR A 34 0.01 -26.62 -1.03
N PRO A 35 0.54 -27.47 -0.14
CA PRO A 35 1.97 -27.49 0.16
C PRO A 35 2.79 -27.66 -1.13
N TYR A 36 3.85 -26.87 -1.28
CA TYR A 36 4.77 -26.96 -2.39
C TYR A 36 6.15 -27.36 -1.86
N GLU A 37 6.63 -28.54 -2.27
CA GLU A 37 7.93 -29.12 -1.86
C GLU A 37 8.94 -29.21 -3.03
N GLY A 38 8.64 -28.54 -4.14
CA GLY A 38 9.53 -28.46 -5.32
C GLY A 38 10.59 -27.37 -5.18
N ASP A 39 11.20 -27.00 -6.32
CA ASP A 39 12.26 -25.99 -6.42
C ASP A 39 11.79 -24.70 -7.13
N GLU A 40 12.71 -23.77 -7.36
CA GLU A 40 12.44 -22.49 -7.99
C GLU A 40 12.26 -22.53 -9.52
N SER A 41 12.33 -23.70 -10.16
CA SER A 41 12.34 -23.81 -11.63
C SER A 41 11.06 -23.31 -12.31
N PHE A 42 9.94 -23.20 -11.58
CA PHE A 42 8.68 -22.68 -12.09
C PHE A 42 8.56 -21.14 -12.03
N LEU A 43 9.52 -20.45 -11.41
CA LEU A 43 9.47 -18.99 -11.25
C LEU A 43 9.51 -18.30 -12.62
N ALA A 44 8.67 -17.27 -12.76
CA ALA A 44 8.62 -16.43 -13.94
C ALA A 44 9.40 -15.13 -13.72
N GLU A 45 9.98 -14.61 -14.80
CA GLU A 45 10.68 -13.33 -14.81
C GLU A 45 9.73 -12.13 -14.64
N ALA A 46 10.31 -10.98 -14.29
CA ALA A 46 9.57 -9.73 -14.21
C ALA A 46 9.00 -9.32 -15.58
N THR A 47 7.77 -8.80 -15.57
CA THR A 47 7.17 -8.25 -16.80
C THR A 47 7.76 -6.89 -17.14
N PRO A 48 7.72 -6.45 -18.42
CA PRO A 48 8.17 -5.10 -18.80
C PRO A 48 7.46 -3.99 -18.00
N ALA A 49 6.17 -4.16 -17.70
CA ALA A 49 5.41 -3.23 -16.86
C ALA A 49 5.96 -3.17 -15.44
N THR A 50 6.33 -4.31 -14.85
CA THR A 50 6.96 -4.38 -13.53
C THR A 50 8.30 -3.65 -13.52
N THR A 51 9.15 -3.89 -14.52
CA THR A 51 10.46 -3.23 -14.63
C THR A 51 10.31 -1.72 -14.77
N GLU A 52 9.42 -1.24 -15.63
CA GLU A 52 9.19 0.20 -15.82
C GLU A 52 8.68 0.88 -14.54
N LEU A 53 7.69 0.27 -13.87
CA LEU A 53 7.17 0.78 -12.60
C LEU A 53 8.27 0.84 -11.53
N TRP A 54 9.11 -0.20 -11.46
CA TRP A 54 10.21 -0.26 -10.51
C TRP A 54 11.27 0.80 -10.78
N GLU A 55 11.66 0.99 -12.05
CA GLU A 55 12.63 2.02 -12.43
C GLU A 55 12.16 3.43 -12.05
N LYS A 56 10.86 3.72 -12.23
CA LYS A 56 10.26 5.00 -11.82
C LYS A 56 10.33 5.24 -10.31
N VAL A 57 10.03 4.22 -9.51
CA VAL A 57 10.14 4.31 -8.04
C VAL A 57 11.60 4.45 -7.60
N MET A 58 12.50 3.70 -8.24
CA MET A 58 13.93 3.75 -7.94
C MET A 58 14.53 5.14 -8.14
N GLU A 59 14.00 5.95 -9.05
CA GLU A 59 14.44 7.33 -9.20
C GLU A 59 14.19 8.17 -7.95
N GLY A 60 13.00 8.08 -7.35
CA GLY A 60 12.73 8.75 -6.09
C GLY A 60 13.58 8.20 -4.94
N ILE A 61 13.82 6.89 -4.89
CA ILE A 61 14.71 6.29 -3.89
C ILE A 61 16.15 6.84 -4.01
N ARG A 62 16.65 7.03 -5.24
CA ARG A 62 17.97 7.67 -5.45
C ARG A 62 18.00 9.10 -4.92
N ILE A 63 16.92 9.86 -5.11
CA ILE A 63 16.78 11.21 -4.57
C ILE A 63 16.80 11.17 -3.03
N GLU A 64 16.04 10.29 -2.39
CA GLU A 64 16.03 10.19 -0.92
C GLU A 64 17.41 9.82 -0.38
N ASN A 65 18.08 8.85 -1.01
CA ASN A 65 19.42 8.42 -0.60
C ASN A 65 20.47 9.52 -0.79
N ALA A 66 20.39 10.31 -1.87
CA ALA A 66 21.32 11.41 -2.13
C ALA A 66 21.09 12.59 -1.17
N THR A 67 19.83 12.95 -0.93
CA THR A 67 19.46 14.13 -0.13
C THR A 67 19.37 13.84 1.37
N HIS A 68 19.29 12.57 1.76
CA HIS A 68 18.96 12.13 3.12
C HIS A 68 17.64 12.76 3.64
N ALA A 69 16.74 13.09 2.72
CA ALA A 69 15.47 13.75 2.97
C ALA A 69 14.34 13.03 2.21
N PRO A 70 13.07 13.15 2.66
CA PRO A 70 11.92 12.70 1.88
C PRO A 70 11.93 13.31 0.48
N VAL A 71 11.46 12.56 -0.53
CA VAL A 71 11.17 13.13 -1.86
C VAL A 71 10.16 14.27 -1.72
N ASP A 72 9.08 13.99 -1.00
CA ASP A 72 8.10 14.98 -0.63
C ASP A 72 7.33 14.55 0.62
N PHE A 73 6.60 15.48 1.23
CA PHE A 73 5.71 15.21 2.34
C PHE A 73 4.57 16.22 2.40
N ASP A 74 3.41 15.80 2.91
CA ASP A 74 2.26 16.69 3.07
C ASP A 74 2.59 17.86 3.99
N THR A 75 2.03 19.04 3.68
CA THR A 75 2.22 20.25 4.48
C THR A 75 0.94 20.76 5.14
N ASN A 76 -0.22 20.38 4.60
CA ASN A 76 -1.54 20.88 4.95
C ASN A 76 -2.61 19.78 5.13
N ILE A 77 -2.26 18.49 4.99
CA ILE A 77 -3.20 17.36 5.08
C ILE A 77 -2.95 16.53 6.33
N ALA A 78 -3.91 16.51 7.26
CA ALA A 78 -3.94 15.57 8.37
C ALA A 78 -4.44 14.19 7.88
N THR A 79 -3.55 13.19 7.87
CA THR A 79 -3.83 11.89 7.26
C THR A 79 -4.89 11.09 8.02
N THR A 80 -5.93 10.67 7.29
CA THR A 80 -6.96 9.71 7.72
C THR A 80 -7.21 8.72 6.58
N ILE A 81 -8.08 7.72 6.78
CA ILE A 81 -8.35 6.66 5.79
C ILE A 81 -8.79 7.21 4.42
N THR A 82 -9.46 8.36 4.39
CA THR A 82 -10.00 8.98 3.17
C THR A 82 -9.45 10.40 2.94
N ALA A 83 -8.31 10.74 3.54
CA ALA A 83 -7.75 12.09 3.45
C ALA A 83 -7.11 12.40 2.09
N HIS A 84 -6.67 11.38 1.37
CA HIS A 84 -5.95 11.50 0.11
C HIS A 84 -6.78 10.94 -1.04
N ASP A 85 -6.63 11.57 -2.20
CA ASP A 85 -7.11 11.04 -3.47
C ASP A 85 -6.27 9.84 -3.92
N ALA A 86 -6.72 9.15 -4.97
CA ALA A 86 -6.00 8.01 -5.52
C ALA A 86 -4.67 8.45 -6.16
N GLY A 87 -3.56 7.94 -5.61
CA GLY A 87 -2.23 8.07 -6.20
C GLY A 87 -1.84 6.88 -7.08
N TYR A 88 -0.99 7.14 -8.07
CA TYR A 88 -0.50 6.15 -9.03
C TYR A 88 0.98 6.40 -9.39
N ILE A 89 1.71 5.34 -9.75
CA ILE A 89 3.05 5.46 -10.35
C ILE A 89 2.91 5.59 -11.87
N ASN A 90 2.10 4.69 -12.47
CA ASN A 90 1.70 4.73 -13.86
C ASN A 90 0.42 3.88 -14.03
N GLN A 91 -0.74 4.53 -13.87
CA GLN A 91 -2.05 3.87 -13.76
C GLN A 91 -2.34 2.79 -14.84
N PRO A 92 -1.99 2.98 -16.13
CA PRO A 92 -2.19 1.95 -17.15
C PRO A 92 -1.37 0.66 -16.98
N LEU A 93 -0.25 0.72 -16.26
CA LEU A 93 0.66 -0.43 -16.08
C LEU A 93 0.40 -1.21 -14.80
N GLU A 94 -0.24 -0.59 -13.81
CA GLU A 94 -0.45 -1.16 -12.49
C GLU A 94 -1.55 -2.23 -12.50
N LYS A 95 -1.23 -3.43 -12.02
CA LYS A 95 -2.22 -4.51 -11.79
C LYS A 95 -2.85 -4.45 -10.41
N ILE A 96 -2.06 -4.01 -9.44
CA ILE A 96 -2.47 -3.76 -8.06
C ILE A 96 -2.19 -2.29 -7.79
N VAL A 97 -3.19 -1.59 -7.27
CA VAL A 97 -3.16 -0.14 -7.08
C VAL A 97 -3.33 0.21 -5.61
N GLY A 98 -2.86 1.40 -5.25
CA GLY A 98 -3.01 1.98 -3.91
C GLY A 98 -1.69 2.52 -3.39
N LEU A 99 -1.66 3.82 -3.09
CA LEU A 99 -0.55 4.51 -2.44
C LEU A 99 -1.04 5.11 -1.11
N GLN A 100 -0.10 5.47 -0.23
CA GLN A 100 -0.41 6.10 1.06
C GLN A 100 -0.93 7.53 0.89
N THR A 101 -0.45 8.22 -0.15
CA THR A 101 -0.82 9.58 -0.53
C THR A 101 -1.16 9.62 -2.01
N ASP A 102 -1.39 10.81 -2.55
CA ASP A 102 -1.66 11.09 -3.96
C ASP A 102 -0.45 10.88 -4.89
N ALA A 103 0.75 10.70 -4.36
CA ALA A 103 1.98 10.57 -5.14
C ALA A 103 2.94 9.50 -4.60
N PRO A 104 3.75 8.86 -5.46
CA PRO A 104 4.74 7.89 -5.02
C PRO A 104 5.81 8.55 -4.15
N LEU A 105 6.15 7.89 -3.04
CA LEU A 105 7.19 8.31 -2.08
C LEU A 105 6.92 9.65 -1.36
N LYS A 106 5.72 10.21 -1.50
CA LYS A 106 5.27 11.37 -0.72
C LYS A 106 4.79 10.92 0.66
N ARG A 107 5.41 11.44 1.72
CA ARG A 107 5.11 11.05 3.10
C ARG A 107 3.90 11.79 3.66
N ALA A 108 3.01 11.05 4.31
CA ALA A 108 1.80 11.61 4.91
C ALA A 108 2.07 12.19 6.31
N LEU A 109 1.28 13.19 6.74
CA LEU A 109 1.35 13.71 8.11
C LEU A 109 0.39 12.97 9.03
N HIS A 110 0.89 12.38 10.11
CA HIS A 110 0.10 11.67 11.13
C HIS A 110 0.03 12.46 12.45
N PRO A 111 -0.87 13.47 12.58
CA PRO A 111 -0.88 14.38 13.74
C PRO A 111 -1.22 13.71 15.07
N PHE A 112 -2.00 12.63 15.05
CA PHE A 112 -2.41 11.91 16.26
C PHE A 112 -1.26 11.24 17.03
N GLY A 113 -0.09 11.07 16.40
CA GLY A 113 1.10 10.52 17.04
C GLY A 113 1.92 11.55 17.85
N GLY A 114 1.64 12.86 17.67
CA GLY A 114 2.31 13.94 18.39
C GLY A 114 2.80 15.07 17.49
N ILE A 115 2.24 16.27 17.69
CA ILE A 115 2.50 17.46 16.87
C ILE A 115 3.95 17.97 16.94
N ASN A 116 4.64 17.73 18.07
CA ASN A 116 6.01 18.20 18.26
C ASN A 116 6.99 17.49 17.32
N MET A 117 6.78 16.19 17.06
CA MET A 117 7.59 15.43 16.11
C MET A 117 7.44 15.98 14.70
N ILE A 118 6.21 16.32 14.32
CA ILE A 118 5.91 16.94 13.02
C ILE A 118 6.67 18.26 12.89
N LYS A 119 6.53 19.16 13.87
CA LYS A 119 7.26 20.45 13.86
C LYS A 119 8.77 20.28 13.71
N SER A 120 9.37 19.32 14.41
CA SER A 120 10.79 19.00 14.26
C SER A 120 11.15 18.53 12.85
N SER A 121 10.32 17.71 12.21
CA SER A 121 10.53 17.27 10.83
C SER A 121 10.45 18.43 9.82
N PHE A 122 9.48 19.34 9.96
CA PHE A 122 9.38 20.53 9.11
C PHE A 122 10.62 21.41 9.21
N HIS A 123 11.11 21.65 10.44
CA HIS A 123 12.36 22.38 10.67
C HIS A 123 13.58 21.66 10.07
N ALA A 124 13.68 20.34 10.23
CA ALA A 124 14.80 19.55 9.71
C ALA A 124 14.88 19.55 8.18
N TYR A 125 13.73 19.57 7.49
CA TYR A 125 13.65 19.56 6.03
C TYR A 125 13.38 20.93 5.42
N GLY A 126 13.46 22.00 6.20
CA GLY A 126 13.37 23.38 5.73
C GLY A 126 12.02 23.76 5.10
N ARG A 127 10.91 23.17 5.56
CA ARG A 127 9.56 23.56 5.13
C ARG A 127 8.78 24.18 6.28
N GLU A 128 7.80 25.01 5.94
CA GLU A 128 6.87 25.59 6.90
C GLU A 128 5.62 24.73 7.04
N MET A 129 5.18 24.55 8.28
CA MET A 129 3.96 23.84 8.63
C MET A 129 2.77 24.80 8.51
N ASP A 130 1.69 24.35 7.88
CA ASP A 130 0.45 25.12 7.86
C ASP A 130 -0.11 25.29 9.28
N SER A 131 -0.46 26.52 9.63
CA SER A 131 -1.10 26.88 10.90
C SER A 131 -2.45 26.19 11.14
N GLY A 132 -3.08 25.66 10.09
CA GLY A 132 -4.35 24.94 10.16
C GLY A 132 -4.26 23.46 10.57
N ILE A 133 -3.04 22.90 10.72
CA ILE A 133 -2.80 21.52 11.20
C ILE A 133 -2.63 21.46 12.72
#